data_AF-A0A816NFZ8-F1
#
_entry.id   AF-A0A816NFZ8-F1
#
_cell.length_a   1.000
_cell.length_b   1.000
_cell.length_c   1.000
_cell.angle_alpha   90.00
_cell.angle_beta   90.00
_cell.angle_gamma   90.00
#
_symmetry.space_group_name_H-M   'P 1'
#
loop_
_entity.id
_entity.type
_entity.pdbx_description
1 polymer ?
#
loop_
_entity_poly.entity_id
_entity_poly.type
_entity_poly.pdbx_seq_one_letter_code
_entity_poly.pdbx_strand_id
1 'polypeptide(L)'
;MNWLRFAWCAGSDLHTCPGRMLKARYNEMKAANCKNCDKFFHCKGNFDAVYRCGESDQTRRIAKKISDCREEAQDAGSADSRADQEANEFGRNGGECEKKYLCKVEVKLIPIYEVRKTKIKIDAPLGSNMCSFASDEQRTILFFFVLYY
;
A
#
# COMPACT_ATOMS: atom_id res chain seq x y z
N MET A 1 -17.75 -0.38 -0.06
CA MET A 1 -17.42 0.86 0.68
C MET A 1 -18.45 1.93 0.35
N ASN A 2 -19.08 2.51 1.36
CA ASN A 2 -19.96 3.66 1.21
C ASN A 2 -19.12 4.94 1.06
N TRP A 3 -18.99 5.41 -0.17
CA TRP A 3 -18.14 6.58 -0.48
C TRP A 3 -18.63 7.87 0.16
N LEU A 4 -19.94 8.07 0.33
CA LEU A 4 -20.50 9.25 0.97
C LEU A 4 -20.11 9.31 2.45
N ARG A 5 -20.21 8.18 3.17
CA ARG A 5 -19.76 8.09 4.57
C ARG A 5 -18.27 8.36 4.71
N PHE A 6 -17.45 7.75 3.85
CA PHE A 6 -16.00 7.95 3.86
C PHE A 6 -15.63 9.42 3.61
N ALA A 7 -16.17 10.03 2.55
CA ALA A 7 -15.87 11.41 2.19
C ALA A 7 -16.33 12.40 3.27
N TRP A 8 -17.47 12.14 3.91
CA TRP A 8 -17.96 12.95 5.02
C TRP A 8 -17.04 12.88 6.24
N CYS A 9 -16.58 11.67 6.62
CA CYS A 9 -15.68 11.47 7.76
C CYS A 9 -14.27 12.04 7.50
N ALA A 10 -13.70 11.74 6.33
CA ALA A 10 -12.35 12.17 5.98
C ALA A 10 -12.29 13.67 5.66
N GLY A 11 -13.32 14.23 5.02
CA GLY A 11 -13.45 15.66 4.75
C GLY A 11 -12.24 16.25 4.01
N SER A 12 -11.79 17.43 4.45
CA SER A 12 -10.67 18.15 3.85
C SER A 12 -9.31 17.44 4.02
N ASP A 13 -9.21 16.47 4.92
CA ASP A 13 -7.98 15.71 5.15
C ASP A 13 -7.55 14.91 3.91
N LEU A 14 -8.50 14.54 3.02
CA LEU A 14 -8.19 13.89 1.74
C LEU A 14 -7.33 14.76 0.81
N HIS A 15 -7.38 16.08 0.97
CA HIS A 15 -6.63 17.03 0.15
C HIS A 15 -5.26 17.37 0.74
N THR A 16 -4.96 16.94 1.96
CA THR A 16 -3.65 17.14 2.59
C THR A 16 -2.60 16.20 2.00
N CYS A 17 -1.31 16.42 2.31
CA CYS A 17 -0.26 15.48 1.88
C CYS A 17 -0.54 14.04 2.33
N PRO A 18 -0.84 13.75 3.62
CA PRO A 18 -1.17 12.40 4.07
C PRO A 18 -2.35 11.78 3.31
N GLY A 19 -3.42 12.55 3.09
CA GLY A 19 -4.60 12.09 2.35
C GLY A 19 -4.28 11.73 0.90
N ARG A 20 -3.44 12.52 0.24
CA ARG A 20 -2.97 12.22 -1.13
C ARG A 20 -2.11 10.96 -1.19
N MET A 21 -1.25 10.71 -0.19
CA MET A 21 -0.44 9.49 -0.12
C MET A 21 -1.31 8.24 0.06
N LEU A 22 -2.29 8.29 0.97
CA LEU A 22 -3.24 7.19 1.18
C LEU A 22 -4.08 6.91 -0.06
N LYS A 23 -4.58 7.96 -0.73
CA LYS A 23 -5.32 7.84 -2.00
C LYS A 23 -4.46 7.24 -3.10
N ALA A 24 -3.19 7.65 -3.22
CA ALA A 24 -2.26 7.10 -4.19
C ALA A 24 -2.10 5.60 -3.97
N ARG A 25 -1.79 5.14 -2.76
CA ARG A 25 -1.63 3.71 -2.46
C ARG A 25 -2.90 2.89 -2.65
N TYR A 26 -4.08 3.46 -2.39
CA TYR A 26 -5.34 2.82 -2.75
C TYR A 26 -5.46 2.59 -4.26
N ASN A 27 -5.12 3.59 -5.09
CA ASN A 27 -5.14 3.43 -6.55
C ASN A 27 -4.13 2.38 -7.02
N GLU A 28 -2.94 2.35 -6.44
CA GLU A 28 -1.92 1.34 -6.74
C GLU A 28 -2.38 -0.08 -6.38
N MET A 29 -3.00 -0.25 -5.21
CA MET A 29 -3.60 -1.52 -4.81
C MET A 29 -4.62 -2.01 -5.83
N LYS A 30 -5.48 -1.10 -6.32
CA LYS A 30 -6.47 -1.39 -7.35
C LYS A 30 -5.83 -1.75 -8.70
N ALA A 31 -4.76 -1.06 -9.09
CA ALA A 31 -4.05 -1.30 -10.34
C ALA A 31 -3.25 -2.61 -10.33
N ALA A 32 -2.59 -2.92 -9.20
CA ALA A 32 -1.77 -4.12 -9.04
C ALA A 32 -2.60 -5.41 -9.12
N ASN A 33 -3.90 -5.35 -8.77
CA ASN A 33 -4.81 -6.51 -8.75
C ASN A 33 -4.19 -7.75 -8.06
N CYS A 34 -3.35 -7.52 -7.05
CA CYS A 34 -2.64 -8.58 -6.34
C CYS A 34 -3.55 -9.21 -5.28
N LYS A 35 -3.62 -10.54 -5.28
CA LYS A 35 -4.32 -11.30 -4.25
C LYS A 35 -3.53 -11.27 -2.93
N ASN A 36 -4.20 -10.97 -1.81
CA ASN A 36 -3.63 -10.92 -0.45
C ASN A 36 -2.51 -9.88 -0.23
N CYS A 37 -2.37 -8.89 -1.11
CA CYS A 37 -1.42 -7.78 -0.95
C CYS A 37 -2.01 -6.58 -0.19
N ASP A 38 -3.29 -6.59 0.16
CA ASP A 38 -4.02 -5.46 0.76
C ASP A 38 -3.31 -4.91 2.01
N LYS A 39 -2.87 -5.77 2.93
CA LYS A 39 -2.13 -5.36 4.13
C LYS A 39 -0.81 -4.64 3.83
N PHE A 40 -0.13 -4.99 2.74
CA PHE A 40 1.04 -4.23 2.30
C PHE A 40 0.67 -2.79 1.93
N PHE A 41 -0.42 -2.59 1.19
CA PHE A 41 -0.87 -1.25 0.79
C PHE A 41 -1.40 -0.43 1.98
N HIS A 42 -2.06 -1.06 2.94
CA HIS A 42 -2.45 -0.44 4.22
C HIS A 42 -1.23 0.10 4.98
N CYS A 43 -0.21 -0.75 5.13
CA CYS A 43 1.05 -0.38 5.76
C CYS A 43 1.76 0.73 4.99
N LYS A 44 2.00 0.54 3.69
CA LYS A 44 2.80 1.47 2.89
C LYS A 44 2.11 2.84 2.76
N GLY A 45 0.79 2.85 2.66
CA GLY A 45 0.00 4.09 2.64
C GLY A 45 0.17 4.89 3.93
N ASN A 46 0.07 4.24 5.09
CA ASN A 46 0.26 4.90 6.38
C ASN A 46 1.72 5.33 6.61
N PHE A 47 2.70 4.55 6.16
CA PHE A 47 4.11 4.95 6.18
C PHE A 47 4.32 6.22 5.35
N ASP A 48 3.93 6.21 4.08
CA ASP A 48 4.13 7.34 3.18
C ASP A 48 3.40 8.59 3.67
N ALA A 49 2.17 8.43 4.19
CA ALA A 49 1.38 9.51 4.76
C ALA A 49 2.07 10.22 5.93
N VAL A 50 2.95 9.54 6.67
CA VAL A 50 3.72 10.13 7.76
C VAL A 50 5.08 10.61 7.28
N TYR A 51 5.89 9.72 6.71
CA TYR A 51 7.32 9.95 6.49
C TYR A 51 7.62 10.72 5.20
N ARG A 52 6.73 10.69 4.20
CA ARG A 52 6.86 11.57 3.00
C ARG A 52 6.23 12.94 3.18
N CYS A 53 5.45 13.13 4.24
CA CYS A 53 4.72 14.36 4.51
C CYS A 53 5.29 15.16 5.69
N GLY A 54 6.55 14.93 6.05
CA GLY A 54 7.27 15.71 7.07
C GLY A 54 7.00 15.30 8.51
N GLU A 55 6.82 14.00 8.75
CA GLU A 55 6.71 13.31 10.06
C GLU A 55 6.35 14.21 11.25
N SER A 56 5.08 14.21 11.63
CA SER A 56 4.59 14.95 12.79
C SER A 56 3.39 14.26 13.41
N ASP A 57 3.02 14.66 14.63
CA ASP A 57 1.77 14.23 15.26
C ASP A 57 0.55 14.54 14.39
N GLN A 58 0.60 15.63 13.62
CA GLN A 58 -0.47 15.98 12.69
C GLN A 58 -0.57 14.96 11.55
N THR A 59 0.53 14.58 10.89
CA THR A 59 0.48 13.60 9.80
C THR A 59 0.05 12.23 10.31
N ARG A 60 0.49 11.83 11.51
CA ARG A 60 0.05 10.60 12.20
C ARG A 60 -1.45 10.62 12.49
N ARG A 61 -1.98 11.71 13.06
CA ARG A 61 -3.42 11.89 13.34
C ARG A 61 -4.27 11.83 12.08
N ILE A 62 -3.84 12.52 11.02
CA ILE A 62 -4.55 12.52 9.73
C ILE A 62 -4.56 11.11 9.12
N ALA A 63 -3.40 10.44 9.08
CA ALA A 63 -3.31 9.09 8.52
C ALA A 63 -4.20 8.09 9.28
N LYS A 64 -4.22 8.17 10.61
CA LYS A 64 -5.12 7.38 11.46
C LYS A 64 -6.58 7.69 11.14
N LYS A 65 -6.98 8.97 11.18
CA LYS A 65 -8.37 9.38 10.93
C LYS A 65 -8.89 8.87 9.59
N ILE A 66 -8.15 9.06 8.50
CA ILE A 66 -8.56 8.58 7.16
C ILE A 66 -8.67 7.04 7.14
N SER A 67 -7.77 6.34 7.85
CA SER A 67 -7.84 4.88 7.97
C SER A 67 -9.08 4.41 8.74
N ASP A 68 -9.41 5.05 9.86
CA ASP A 68 -10.62 4.76 10.65
C ASP A 68 -11.90 5.04 9.83
N CYS A 69 -11.96 6.19 9.16
CA CYS A 69 -13.07 6.54 8.26
C CYS A 69 -13.29 5.51 7.16
N ARG A 70 -12.20 4.94 6.61
CA ARG A 70 -12.28 3.88 5.58
C ARG A 70 -12.98 2.65 6.14
N GLU A 71 -12.61 2.22 7.34
CA GLU A 71 -13.14 1.01 7.97
C GLU A 71 -14.61 1.17 8.35
N GLU A 72 -14.99 2.31 8.90
CA GLU A 72 -16.40 2.64 9.17
C GLU A 72 -17.25 2.60 7.91
N ALA A 73 -16.70 3.04 6.77
CA ALA A 73 -17.38 3.03 5.48
C ALA A 73 -17.40 1.66 4.79
N GLN A 74 -16.63 0.68 5.27
CA GLN A 74 -16.54 -0.68 4.74
C GLN A 74 -17.37 -1.71 5.52
N ASP A 75 -18.23 -1.25 6.45
CA ASP A 75 -18.97 -2.05 7.42
C ASP A 75 -18.01 -2.72 8.44
N ALA A 76 -17.53 -1.90 9.38
CA ALA A 76 -16.58 -2.26 10.44
C ALA A 76 -16.98 -3.50 11.25
N GLY A 77 -15.99 -4.31 11.67
CA GLY A 77 -16.17 -5.38 12.67
C GLY A 77 -15.78 -6.80 12.26
N SER A 78 -15.24 -7.02 11.05
CA SER A 78 -14.71 -8.33 10.65
C SER A 78 -13.27 -8.55 11.17
N ALA A 79 -12.81 -9.81 11.21
CA ALA A 79 -11.40 -10.12 11.51
C ALA A 79 -10.42 -9.41 10.55
N ASP A 80 -10.89 -9.08 9.35
CA ASP A 80 -10.15 -8.33 8.33
C ASP A 80 -9.88 -6.88 8.78
N SER A 81 -10.83 -6.24 9.47
CA SER A 81 -10.66 -4.89 10.03
C SER A 81 -9.56 -4.83 11.09
N ARG A 82 -9.39 -5.88 11.93
CA ARG A 82 -8.29 -5.91 12.91
C ARG A 82 -6.92 -6.03 12.24
N ALA A 83 -6.80 -6.89 11.23
CA ALA A 83 -5.55 -7.07 10.50
C ALA A 83 -5.18 -5.81 9.68
N ASP A 84 -6.19 -5.12 9.13
CA ASP A 84 -6.03 -3.82 8.48
C ASP A 84 -5.48 -2.77 9.45
N GLN A 85 -6.06 -2.66 10.65
CA GLN A 85 -5.60 -1.72 11.67
C GLN A 85 -4.16 -2.01 12.10
N GLU A 86 -3.80 -3.27 12.28
CA GLU A 86 -2.42 -3.66 12.59
C GLU A 86 -1.45 -3.21 11.47
N ALA A 87 -1.82 -3.40 10.21
CA ALA A 87 -1.01 -2.95 9.08
C ALA A 87 -0.90 -1.43 9.00
N ASN A 88 -2.02 -0.72 9.17
CA ASN A 88 -2.07 0.74 9.21
C ASN A 88 -1.16 1.28 10.32
N GLU A 89 -1.24 0.71 11.53
CA GLU A 89 -0.42 1.11 12.67
C GLU A 89 1.06 0.81 12.48
N PHE A 90 1.41 -0.40 12.02
CA PHE A 90 2.80 -0.78 11.78
C PHE A 90 3.48 0.17 10.79
N GLY A 91 2.82 0.49 9.67
CA GLY A 91 3.34 1.44 8.68
C GLY A 91 3.44 2.86 9.23
N ARG A 92 2.40 3.33 9.92
CA ARG A 92 2.38 4.65 10.56
C ARG A 92 3.56 4.78 11.53
N ASN A 93 3.90 3.72 12.25
CA ASN A 93 5.02 3.67 13.20
C ASN A 93 6.39 3.38 12.56
N GLY A 94 6.52 3.44 11.23
CA GLY A 94 7.81 3.33 10.53
C GLY A 94 8.25 1.91 10.21
N GLY A 95 7.35 0.94 10.34
CA GLY A 95 7.66 -0.46 10.09
C GLY A 95 8.04 -0.78 8.63
N GLU A 96 8.85 -1.82 8.47
CA GLU A 96 9.26 -2.36 7.17
C GLU A 96 8.12 -3.15 6.50
N CYS A 97 7.26 -2.45 5.77
CA CYS A 97 6.03 -3.01 5.19
C CYS A 97 6.27 -4.20 4.25
N GLU A 98 7.28 -4.10 3.38
CA GLU A 98 7.63 -5.12 2.40
C GLU A 98 8.01 -6.43 3.11
N LYS A 99 8.91 -6.35 4.09
CA LYS A 99 9.36 -7.50 4.88
C LYS A 99 8.24 -8.15 5.68
N LYS A 100 7.32 -7.35 6.22
CA LYS A 100 6.23 -7.88 7.04
C LYS A 100 5.09 -8.52 6.21
N TYR A 101 4.70 -7.87 5.11
CA TYR A 101 3.46 -8.21 4.41
C TYR A 101 3.66 -8.85 3.03
N LEU A 102 4.75 -8.59 2.31
CA LEU A 102 4.98 -9.19 0.98
C LEU A 102 5.66 -10.55 1.05
N CYS A 103 6.45 -10.78 2.10
CA CYS A 103 7.15 -12.04 2.35
C CYS A 103 6.28 -13.31 2.39
N LYS A 104 4.97 -13.14 2.61
CA LYS A 104 3.99 -14.23 2.76
C LYS A 104 3.03 -14.33 1.58
N VAL A 105 3.17 -13.47 0.58
CA VAL A 105 2.29 -13.45 -0.60
C VAL A 105 2.91 -14.34 -1.66
N GLU A 106 2.19 -15.41 -2.03
CA GLU A 106 2.49 -16.15 -3.26
C GLU A 106 2.12 -15.28 -4.46
N VAL A 107 3.13 -14.73 -5.13
CA VAL A 107 2.93 -14.09 -6.43
C VAL A 107 2.68 -15.21 -7.44
N LYS A 108 1.42 -15.42 -7.85
CA LYS A 108 1.18 -15.96 -9.18
C LYS A 108 1.67 -14.90 -10.16
N LEU A 109 2.92 -15.01 -10.60
CA LEU A 109 3.38 -14.30 -11.78
C LEU A 109 2.44 -14.71 -12.91
N ILE A 110 1.50 -13.84 -13.25
CA ILE A 110 0.87 -13.91 -14.56
C ILE A 110 2.04 -13.68 -15.51
N PRO A 111 2.42 -14.64 -16.37
CA PRO A 111 3.44 -14.39 -17.36
C PRO A 111 2.93 -13.22 -18.18
N ILE A 112 3.57 -12.06 -18.03
CA ILE A 112 3.32 -10.90 -18.87
C ILE A 112 3.93 -11.26 -20.22
N TYR A 113 3.22 -12.09 -20.98
CA TYR A 113 3.53 -12.27 -22.38
C TYR A 113 3.23 -10.92 -23.04
N GLU A 114 4.31 -10.29 -23.48
CA GLU A 114 4.32 -9.42 -24.66
C GLU A 114 3.85 -7.97 -24.48
N VAL A 115 4.56 -7.21 -23.64
CA VAL A 115 4.69 -5.74 -23.74
C VAL A 115 6.11 -5.41 -23.27
N ARG A 116 7.11 -4.92 -24.02
CA ARG A 116 7.25 -4.29 -25.34
C ARG A 116 8.73 -4.44 -25.79
N LYS A 117 9.01 -4.10 -27.06
CA LYS A 117 10.37 -3.91 -27.62
C LYS A 117 11.19 -2.89 -26.80
N THR A 118 11.84 -3.34 -25.74
CA THR A 118 13.17 -2.88 -25.30
C THR A 118 13.66 -3.85 -24.23
N LYS A 119 14.75 -4.55 -24.56
CA LYS A 119 15.37 -5.59 -23.75
C LYS A 119 15.89 -5.02 -22.44
N ILE A 120 15.24 -5.35 -21.32
CA ILE A 120 15.93 -5.58 -20.04
C ILE A 120 15.38 -6.90 -19.50
N LYS A 121 16.23 -7.94 -19.50
CA LYS A 121 15.92 -9.21 -18.85
C LYS A 121 16.00 -8.99 -17.35
N ILE A 122 14.89 -9.19 -16.65
CA ILE A 122 14.90 -9.41 -15.20
C ILE A 122 14.45 -10.85 -15.01
N ASP A 123 15.42 -11.75 -14.86
CA ASP A 123 15.17 -13.16 -14.59
C ASP A 123 14.82 -13.30 -13.10
N ALA A 124 13.53 -13.14 -12.74
CA ALA A 124 13.04 -13.60 -11.45
C ALA A 124 12.63 -15.08 -11.60
N PRO A 125 13.28 -16.02 -10.90
CA PRO A 125 12.92 -17.43 -11.00
C PRO A 125 11.49 -17.65 -10.50
N LEU A 126 10.72 -18.45 -11.24
CA LEU A 126 9.40 -18.93 -10.84
C LEU A 126 9.50 -19.54 -9.42
N GLY A 127 8.78 -18.99 -8.45
CA GLY A 127 8.76 -19.47 -7.06
C GLY A 127 9.62 -18.70 -6.07
N SER A 128 10.20 -17.55 -6.43
CA SER A 128 10.94 -16.70 -5.46
C SER A 128 9.99 -15.96 -4.49
N ASN A 129 10.33 -15.98 -3.20
CA ASN A 129 9.65 -15.19 -2.17
C ASN A 129 9.95 -13.67 -2.37
N MET A 130 8.95 -12.80 -2.21
CA MET A 130 9.16 -11.34 -2.35
C MET A 130 10.12 -10.75 -1.30
N CYS A 131 10.47 -11.51 -0.26
CA CYS A 131 11.43 -11.09 0.77
C CYS A 131 12.80 -10.72 0.21
N SER A 132 13.29 -11.53 -0.73
CA SER A 132 14.67 -11.42 -1.22
C SER A 132 14.90 -10.17 -2.08
N PHE A 133 13.83 -9.61 -2.67
CA PHE A 133 13.86 -8.38 -3.45
C PHE A 133 13.62 -7.11 -2.61
N ALA A 134 13.12 -7.24 -1.39
CA ALA A 134 12.78 -6.12 -0.52
C ALA A 134 13.96 -5.60 0.32
N SER A 135 15.01 -6.42 0.50
CA SER A 135 16.18 -6.09 1.31
C SER A 135 17.30 -5.39 0.56
N ASP A 136 17.36 -5.52 -0.77
CA ASP A 136 18.45 -4.95 -1.56
C ASP A 136 18.11 -3.56 -2.10
N GLU A 137 19.17 -2.77 -2.22
CA GLU A 137 19.25 -1.37 -2.65
C GLU A 137 18.76 -1.12 -4.10
N GLN A 138 17.98 -2.02 -4.69
CA GLN A 138 17.28 -1.85 -5.99
C GLN A 138 15.88 -1.25 -5.83
N ARG A 139 15.65 -0.53 -4.73
CA ARG A 139 14.40 0.06 -4.24
C ARG A 139 13.63 0.97 -5.22
N THR A 140 14.19 1.29 -6.39
CA THR A 140 13.59 2.27 -7.31
C THR A 140 13.13 1.63 -8.63
N ILE A 141 13.64 0.48 -9.07
CA ILE A 141 13.36 0.04 -10.46
C ILE A 141 12.14 -0.88 -10.55
N LEU A 142 11.90 -1.74 -9.57
CA LEU A 142 10.81 -2.73 -9.62
C LEU A 142 9.42 -2.10 -9.42
N PHE A 143 9.32 -1.05 -8.58
CA PHE A 143 8.06 -0.33 -8.35
C PHE A 143 7.76 0.73 -9.42
N PHE A 144 8.78 1.22 -10.15
CA PHE A 144 8.56 2.29 -11.14
C PHE A 144 7.78 1.81 -12.38
N PHE A 145 7.83 0.53 -12.73
CA PHE A 145 7.10 0.02 -13.91
C PHE A 145 5.62 -0.29 -13.65
N VAL A 146 5.17 -0.35 -12.39
CA VAL A 146 3.74 -0.50 -12.06
C VAL A 146 3.05 0.86 -11.88
N LEU A 147 3.81 1.96 -11.77
CA LEU A 147 3.30 3.27 -11.38
C LEU A 147 3.27 4.34 -12.47
N TYR A 148 3.79 4.04 -13.66
CA TYR A 148 3.66 4.91 -14.83
C TYR A 148 3.45 4.07 -16.07
N TYR A 149 2.23 3.58 -16.29
CA TYR A 149 1.55 3.43 -17.59
C TYR A 149 0.11 2.99 -17.36
#